data_AF-A8UKN5-F1
#
_entry.id   AF-A8UKN5-F1
#
_cell.length_a   1.000
_cell.length_b   1.000
_cell.length_c   1.000
_cell.angle_alpha   90.00
_cell.angle_beta   90.00
_cell.angle_gamma   90.00
#
_symmetry.space_group_name_H-M   'P 1'
#
loop_
_entity.id
_entity.type
_entity.pdbx_description
1 polymer ?
#
loop_
_entity_poly.entity_id
_entity_poly.type
_entity_poly.pdbx_seq_one_letter_code
_entity_poly.pdbx_strand_id
1 'polypeptide(L)'
;MVLKLMHQNYEKNKFEKKSRVFILWIVLVSINLFKTSLNQNLFKMKKLKFAFLSMFMALFLVTACTNDEPALEEQQETEESQSISTALNRLNQQFDQNGNVTQTDNPAGNIVLDFCFDFVYPLTLSYNNDTTVTVEDLSGLIDVMLASTEELYISGIAFPFNVETFNDDTNAIEVVTINNEDEFIALLDSCGFDDIETCECFEVYDPVCVEITDPNGETFTVTYPNACYAECDGFTEEDFAENCEEDYYCPESQCFTINFPLSVIINDETITVNSDEELGTVLYDAYDFEFVYPFTVTLENEDVVTINNSDDIETLLEDCYGEFNGNDDCEDCENEAVDPVCVEVTNPNGSTEVVVFPNACTAFCVGFTQDDIVECD
;
A
#
# COMPACT_ATOMS: atom_id res chain seq x y z
N MET A 1 -8.24 1.23 9.15
CA MET A 1 -7.04 0.87 8.37
C MET A 1 -7.28 -0.27 7.37
N VAL A 2 -7.59 -1.50 7.79
CA VAL A 2 -7.70 -2.64 6.85
C VAL A 2 -8.75 -2.43 5.76
N LEU A 3 -9.94 -1.89 6.07
CA LEU A 3 -10.93 -1.53 5.05
C LEU A 3 -10.45 -0.42 4.10
N LYS A 4 -9.71 0.57 4.60
CA LYS A 4 -9.07 1.64 3.80
C LYS A 4 -8.06 1.04 2.80
N LEU A 5 -7.20 0.15 3.28
CA LEU A 5 -6.21 -0.56 2.46
C LEU A 5 -6.87 -1.54 1.47
N MET A 6 -7.93 -2.23 1.88
CA MET A 6 -8.74 -3.09 0.99
C MET A 6 -9.36 -2.30 -0.16
N HIS A 7 -9.87 -1.11 0.13
CA HIS A 7 -10.46 -0.25 -0.89
C HIS A 7 -9.39 0.33 -1.84
N GLN A 8 -8.27 0.83 -1.32
CA GLN A 8 -7.14 1.29 -2.13
C GLN A 8 -6.63 0.21 -3.10
N ASN A 9 -6.58 -1.05 -2.63
CA ASN A 9 -6.19 -2.19 -3.44
C ASN A 9 -7.27 -2.64 -4.44
N TYR A 10 -8.55 -2.56 -4.05
CA TYR A 10 -9.69 -2.89 -4.92
C TYR A 10 -9.69 -2.05 -6.22
N GLU A 11 -9.51 -0.73 -6.12
CA GLU A 11 -9.55 0.16 -7.29
C GLU A 11 -8.33 -0.02 -8.22
N LYS A 12 -7.14 -0.31 -7.67
CA LYS A 12 -5.96 -0.69 -8.46
C LYS A 12 -6.23 -1.92 -9.34
N ASN A 13 -6.85 -2.96 -8.77
CA ASN A 13 -7.19 -4.19 -9.48
C ASN A 13 -8.27 -3.97 -10.56
N LYS A 14 -9.21 -3.05 -10.34
CA LYS A 14 -10.22 -2.62 -11.34
C LYS A 14 -9.54 -1.96 -12.55
N PHE A 15 -8.51 -1.14 -12.33
CA PHE A 15 -7.71 -0.53 -13.39
C PHE A 15 -6.82 -1.53 -14.15
N GLU A 16 -6.15 -2.46 -13.46
CA GLU A 16 -5.43 -3.57 -14.07
C GLU A 16 -6.34 -4.42 -14.96
N LYS A 17 -7.57 -4.72 -14.50
CA LYS A 17 -8.59 -5.44 -15.30
C LYS A 17 -9.02 -4.62 -16.52
N LYS A 18 -9.33 -3.33 -16.36
CA LYS A 18 -9.68 -2.43 -17.49
C LYS A 18 -8.52 -2.35 -18.50
N SER A 19 -7.29 -2.23 -18.04
CA SER A 19 -6.08 -2.17 -18.87
C SER A 19 -5.78 -3.50 -19.58
N ARG A 20 -5.87 -4.64 -18.88
CA ARG A 20 -5.72 -5.99 -19.46
C ARG A 20 -6.82 -6.29 -20.48
N VAL A 21 -8.06 -5.91 -20.23
CA VAL A 21 -9.19 -6.01 -21.18
C VAL A 21 -8.97 -5.10 -22.39
N PHE A 22 -8.49 -3.88 -22.20
CA PHE A 22 -8.19 -2.93 -23.27
C PHE A 22 -7.01 -3.39 -24.14
N ILE A 23 -5.96 -3.95 -23.53
CA ILE A 23 -4.81 -4.56 -24.22
C ILE A 23 -5.25 -5.82 -24.98
N LEU A 24 -6.07 -6.70 -24.37
CA LEU A 24 -6.65 -7.84 -25.08
C LEU A 24 -7.53 -7.40 -26.25
N TRP A 25 -8.30 -6.32 -26.09
CA TRP A 25 -9.14 -5.75 -27.15
C TRP A 25 -8.29 -5.16 -28.27
N ILE A 26 -7.23 -4.41 -27.97
CA ILE A 26 -6.25 -3.91 -28.96
C ILE A 26 -5.57 -5.07 -29.68
N VAL A 27 -5.14 -6.11 -28.97
CA VAL A 27 -4.51 -7.30 -29.56
C VAL A 27 -5.49 -8.04 -30.47
N LEU A 28 -6.75 -8.24 -30.05
CA LEU A 28 -7.79 -8.88 -30.84
C LEU A 28 -8.20 -8.05 -32.08
N VAL A 29 -8.28 -6.72 -31.93
CA VAL A 29 -8.52 -5.78 -33.04
C VAL A 29 -7.33 -5.78 -34.01
N SER A 30 -6.11 -5.80 -33.51
CA SER A 30 -4.87 -5.86 -34.31
C SER A 30 -4.75 -7.18 -35.08
N ILE A 31 -5.11 -8.31 -34.45
CA ILE A 31 -5.15 -9.63 -35.10
C ILE A 31 -6.23 -9.68 -36.19
N ASN A 32 -7.40 -9.07 -35.97
CA ASN A 32 -8.46 -8.98 -36.99
C ASN A 32 -8.09 -8.04 -38.15
N LEU A 33 -7.40 -6.93 -37.88
CA LEU A 33 -6.87 -6.03 -38.91
C LEU A 33 -5.76 -6.73 -39.74
N PHE A 34 -4.93 -7.56 -39.11
CA PHE A 34 -3.91 -8.35 -39.82
C PHE A 34 -4.51 -9.46 -40.71
N LYS A 35 -5.60 -10.10 -40.26
CA LYS A 35 -6.32 -11.13 -41.02
C LYS A 35 -6.99 -10.58 -42.29
N THR A 36 -7.34 -9.29 -42.28
CA THR A 36 -7.99 -8.62 -43.41
C THR A 36 -6.97 -8.13 -44.46
N SER A 37 -5.68 -8.00 -44.08
CA SER A 37 -4.58 -7.58 -44.96
C SER A 37 -3.85 -8.75 -45.65
N LEU A 38 -3.83 -9.94 -45.05
CA LEU A 38 -3.18 -11.14 -45.61
C LEU A 38 -4.15 -12.03 -46.41
N ASN A 39 -4.77 -11.46 -47.45
CA ASN A 39 -5.37 -12.29 -48.49
C ASN A 39 -5.03 -11.76 -49.88
N GLN A 40 -3.74 -11.85 -50.23
CA GLN A 40 -3.31 -12.06 -51.61
C GLN A 40 -1.85 -12.54 -51.69
N ASN A 41 -1.67 -13.62 -52.46
CA ASN A 41 -0.44 -14.14 -53.07
C ASN A 41 0.39 -15.19 -52.30
N LEU A 42 0.06 -16.45 -52.62
CA LEU A 42 0.94 -17.62 -52.62
C LEU A 42 2.30 -17.33 -53.27
N PHE A 43 3.41 -17.57 -52.55
CA PHE A 43 4.69 -17.91 -53.17
C PHE A 43 5.42 -19.04 -52.42
N LYS A 44 5.65 -20.13 -53.19
CA LYS A 44 6.41 -21.37 -52.94
C LYS A 44 7.60 -21.28 -51.97
N MET A 45 7.63 -22.18 -50.98
CA MET A 45 8.85 -22.58 -50.27
C MET A 45 9.80 -23.39 -51.17
N LYS A 46 11.08 -23.05 -51.20
CA LYS A 46 12.16 -23.91 -51.74
C LYS A 46 13.00 -24.46 -50.59
N LYS A 47 13.22 -25.77 -50.62
CA LYS A 47 14.05 -26.54 -49.68
C LYS A 47 15.52 -26.12 -49.77
N LEU A 48 16.16 -25.84 -48.65
CA LEU A 48 17.61 -25.67 -48.54
C LEU A 48 18.21 -26.86 -47.78
N LYS A 49 19.07 -27.63 -48.47
CA LYS A 49 19.91 -28.68 -47.87
C LYS A 49 21.28 -28.06 -47.59
N PHE A 50 21.84 -28.25 -46.40
CA PHE A 50 23.27 -28.04 -46.17
C PHE A 50 23.87 -29.19 -45.36
N ALA A 51 25.08 -29.56 -45.76
CA ALA A 51 25.75 -30.82 -45.51
C ALA A 51 26.71 -30.76 -44.31
N PHE A 52 26.94 -31.93 -43.72
CA PHE A 52 27.91 -32.27 -42.68
C PHE A 52 29.36 -31.93 -43.04
N LEU A 53 30.16 -31.41 -42.10
CA LEU A 53 31.60 -31.72 -42.01
C LEU A 53 32.22 -31.43 -40.60
N SER A 54 32.50 -32.52 -39.88
CA SER A 54 33.73 -32.85 -39.10
C SER A 54 34.30 -31.95 -37.99
N MET A 55 34.11 -32.41 -36.73
CA MET A 55 35.12 -32.76 -35.70
C MET A 55 36.57 -32.26 -35.86
N PHE A 56 37.08 -31.50 -34.87
CA PHE A 56 38.44 -31.64 -34.34
C PHE A 56 38.50 -31.25 -32.84
N MET A 57 39.29 -32.05 -32.13
CA MET A 57 39.51 -32.18 -30.69
C MET A 57 40.31 -31.01 -30.08
N ALA A 58 39.96 -30.60 -28.85
CA ALA A 58 40.93 -30.09 -27.87
C ALA A 58 40.40 -30.30 -26.45
N LEU A 59 40.79 -31.44 -25.88
CA LEU A 59 40.68 -31.79 -24.49
C LEU A 59 41.76 -30.99 -23.74
N PHE A 60 41.38 -30.02 -22.91
CA PHE A 60 42.26 -29.48 -21.88
C PHE A 60 41.81 -30.01 -20.52
N LEU A 61 42.60 -30.94 -20.00
CA LEU A 61 42.66 -31.28 -18.60
C LEU A 61 43.30 -30.09 -17.88
N VAL A 62 42.54 -29.43 -16.99
CA VAL A 62 43.13 -28.75 -15.83
C VAL A 62 42.50 -29.34 -14.58
N THR A 63 43.41 -29.72 -13.70
CA THR A 63 43.25 -30.45 -12.45
C THR A 63 42.42 -29.66 -11.45
N ALA A 64 41.33 -30.26 -10.97
CA ALA A 64 40.67 -29.81 -9.75
C ALA A 64 41.62 -30.09 -8.57
N CYS A 65 42.16 -29.02 -7.98
CA CYS A 65 42.65 -29.07 -6.61
C CYS A 65 41.43 -28.97 -5.70
N THR A 66 41.22 -29.98 -4.86
CA THR A 66 40.28 -29.97 -3.75
C THR A 66 40.85 -29.08 -2.66
N ASN A 67 40.48 -27.80 -2.65
CA ASN A 67 40.49 -26.99 -1.43
C ASN A 67 39.08 -26.44 -1.30
N ASP A 68 38.22 -27.19 -0.61
CA ASP A 68 37.02 -26.64 0.01
C ASP A 68 37.50 -25.74 1.16
N GLU A 69 37.94 -24.54 0.81
CA GLU A 69 37.97 -23.43 1.73
C GLU A 69 36.58 -22.82 1.62
N PRO A 70 35.74 -22.85 2.68
CA PRO A 70 34.52 -22.07 2.66
C PRO A 70 34.96 -20.62 2.40
N ALA A 71 34.40 -20.01 1.36
CA ALA A 71 34.47 -18.57 1.23
C ALA A 71 34.01 -18.02 2.59
N LEU A 72 34.90 -17.30 3.27
CA LEU A 72 34.51 -16.48 4.41
C LEU A 72 33.43 -15.55 3.86
N GLU A 73 32.17 -15.79 4.22
CA GLU A 73 31.16 -14.75 4.19
C GLU A 73 31.77 -13.61 5.01
N GLU A 74 32.01 -12.46 4.38
CA GLU A 74 32.34 -11.24 5.11
C GLU A 74 31.13 -10.97 6.00
N GLN A 75 31.21 -11.42 7.24
CA GLN A 75 30.19 -11.18 8.24
C GLN A 75 30.16 -9.66 8.42
N GLN A 76 29.07 -9.03 7.99
CA GLN A 76 28.89 -7.59 8.08
C GLN A 76 29.02 -7.20 9.56
N GLU A 77 30.09 -6.50 9.91
CA GLU A 77 30.33 -6.11 11.29
C GLU A 77 29.37 -4.97 11.65
N THR A 78 28.70 -5.12 12.79
CA THR A 78 27.84 -4.07 13.34
C THR A 78 28.69 -2.97 13.97
N GLU A 79 28.29 -1.71 13.79
CA GLU A 79 28.90 -0.56 14.44
C GLU A 79 27.93 0.05 15.45
N GLU A 80 28.44 0.60 16.56
CA GLU A 80 27.61 1.37 17.50
C GLU A 80 26.96 2.55 16.76
N SER A 81 25.65 2.69 16.92
CA SER A 81 24.87 3.71 16.23
C SER A 81 23.87 4.34 17.20
N GLN A 82 23.99 5.65 17.41
CA GLN A 82 22.98 6.37 18.17
C GLN A 82 21.72 6.54 17.31
N SER A 83 21.90 6.68 16.00
CA SER A 83 20.83 6.86 15.02
C SER A 83 19.86 5.68 15.01
N ILE A 84 20.33 4.42 15.03
CA ILE A 84 19.41 3.27 15.12
C ILE A 84 18.63 3.27 16.43
N SER A 85 19.26 3.66 17.54
CA SER A 85 18.55 3.75 18.83
C SER A 85 17.46 4.81 18.77
N THR A 86 17.74 5.98 18.18
CA THR A 86 16.77 7.06 17.96
C THR A 86 15.64 6.62 17.03
N ALA A 87 15.98 6.01 15.90
CA ALA A 87 15.03 5.50 14.91
C ALA A 87 14.04 4.52 15.54
N LEU A 88 14.55 3.47 16.21
CA LEU A 88 13.72 2.46 16.85
C LEU A 88 12.88 3.03 17.99
N ASN A 89 13.38 3.99 18.77
CA ASN A 89 12.59 4.63 19.82
C ASN A 89 11.41 5.44 19.27
N ARG A 90 11.55 6.06 18.10
CA ARG A 90 10.43 6.75 17.42
C ARG A 90 9.50 5.74 16.76
N LEU A 91 10.05 4.75 16.05
CA LEU A 91 9.27 3.69 15.41
C LEU A 91 8.40 2.92 16.42
N ASN A 92 8.92 2.68 17.64
CA ASN A 92 8.17 2.01 18.71
C ASN A 92 6.93 2.79 19.16
N GLN A 93 6.81 4.06 18.83
CA GLN A 93 5.62 4.87 19.13
C GLN A 93 4.48 4.62 18.14
N GLN A 94 4.77 3.98 17.00
CA GLN A 94 3.78 3.59 15.99
C GLN A 94 3.12 2.25 16.29
N PHE A 95 3.56 1.53 17.33
CA PHE A 95 3.05 0.22 17.68
C PHE A 95 2.57 0.15 19.13
N ASP A 96 1.55 -0.67 19.36
CA ASP A 96 1.07 -0.96 20.70
C ASP A 96 1.98 -1.97 21.41
N GLN A 97 1.68 -2.27 22.67
CA GLN A 97 2.43 -3.24 23.48
C GLN A 97 2.43 -4.68 22.92
N ASN A 98 1.60 -4.98 21.92
CA ASN A 98 1.50 -6.27 21.27
C ASN A 98 2.13 -6.26 19.86
N GLY A 99 2.67 -5.13 19.38
CA GLY A 99 3.26 -5.00 18.05
C GLY A 99 2.27 -4.67 16.94
N ASN A 100 1.05 -4.24 17.30
CA ASN A 100 0.06 -3.82 16.32
C ASN A 100 0.21 -2.33 16.03
N VAL A 101 0.09 -1.93 14.76
CA VAL A 101 0.11 -0.51 14.38
C VAL A 101 -0.96 0.26 15.14
N THR A 102 -0.55 1.32 15.84
CA THR A 102 -1.46 2.26 16.50
C THR A 102 -1.94 3.28 15.49
N GLN A 103 -3.25 3.30 15.24
CA GLN A 103 -3.87 4.31 14.38
C GLN A 103 -3.84 5.66 15.09
N THR A 104 -3.05 6.61 14.58
CA THR A 104 -3.20 8.05 14.86
C THR A 104 -4.42 8.59 14.10
N ASP A 105 -4.80 9.85 14.34
CA ASP A 105 -6.07 10.38 13.81
C ASP A 105 -6.13 10.41 12.27
N ASN A 106 -4.99 10.36 11.55
CA ASN A 106 -4.95 10.16 10.10
C ASN A 106 -3.54 9.80 9.55
N PRO A 107 -3.04 8.57 9.72
CA PRO A 107 -1.85 8.12 9.02
C PRO A 107 -2.15 7.91 7.52
N ALA A 108 -1.16 8.14 6.67
CA ALA A 108 -1.17 7.73 5.26
C ALA A 108 -1.40 6.21 5.14
N GLY A 109 -1.01 5.45 6.17
CA GLY A 109 -1.21 4.01 6.26
C GLY A 109 -0.06 3.22 5.64
N ASN A 110 1.08 3.89 5.43
CA ASN A 110 2.31 3.31 4.89
C ASN A 110 3.50 3.86 5.68
N ILE A 111 4.41 2.97 6.08
CA ILE A 111 5.55 3.30 6.93
C ILE A 111 6.48 4.38 6.33
N VAL A 112 6.69 4.43 5.02
CA VAL A 112 7.55 5.46 4.40
C VAL A 112 6.97 6.85 4.61
N LEU A 113 5.65 6.99 4.54
CA LEU A 113 4.98 8.28 4.70
C LEU A 113 4.80 8.63 6.18
N ASP A 114 4.39 7.66 7.00
CA ASP A 114 4.09 7.87 8.42
C ASP A 114 5.35 7.95 9.31
N PHE A 115 6.46 7.32 8.89
CA PHE A 115 7.74 7.29 9.61
C PHE A 115 8.89 7.98 8.87
N CYS A 116 8.67 8.51 7.66
CA CYS A 116 9.62 9.16 6.73
C CYS A 116 10.51 8.20 5.92
N PHE A 117 10.74 6.97 6.39
CA PHE A 117 11.46 5.96 5.63
C PHE A 117 11.05 4.56 6.07
N ASP A 118 11.31 3.57 5.23
CA ASP A 118 11.27 2.16 5.63
C ASP A 118 12.66 1.54 5.56
N PHE A 119 12.92 0.51 6.36
CA PHE A 119 14.15 -0.26 6.25
C PHE A 119 14.03 -1.34 5.19
N VAL A 120 15.02 -1.43 4.30
CA VAL A 120 15.10 -2.57 3.38
C VAL A 120 15.77 -3.75 4.10
N TYR A 121 15.00 -4.82 4.28
CA TYR A 121 15.42 -6.04 4.95
C TYR A 121 16.26 -6.95 4.03
N PRO A 122 17.12 -7.82 4.60
CA PRO A 122 17.36 -8.04 6.03
C PRO A 122 18.29 -6.99 6.68
N LEU A 123 18.07 -6.71 7.96
CA LEU A 123 18.98 -5.89 8.78
C LEU A 123 19.77 -6.76 9.75
N THR A 124 21.05 -6.42 9.95
CA THR A 124 21.86 -6.99 11.04
C THR A 124 22.06 -5.95 12.13
N LEU A 125 21.54 -6.22 13.31
CA LEU A 125 21.57 -5.36 14.49
C LEU A 125 22.46 -5.95 15.57
N SER A 126 22.96 -5.11 16.48
CA SER A 126 23.68 -5.52 17.68
C SER A 126 23.01 -5.00 18.94
N TYR A 127 22.93 -5.83 19.96
CA TYR A 127 22.54 -5.44 21.30
C TYR A 127 23.71 -4.77 22.04
N ASN A 128 23.40 -4.04 23.11
CA ASN A 128 24.35 -3.39 24.04
C ASN A 128 25.35 -4.34 24.74
N ASN A 129 25.29 -5.64 24.46
CA ASN A 129 26.21 -6.67 24.96
C ASN A 129 27.04 -7.33 23.83
N ASP A 130 27.09 -6.70 22.65
CA ASP A 130 27.79 -7.13 21.44
C ASP A 130 27.24 -8.40 20.76
N THR A 131 26.11 -8.93 21.22
CA THR A 131 25.42 -10.02 20.50
C THR A 131 24.64 -9.45 19.33
N THR A 132 24.62 -10.17 18.19
CA THR A 132 23.93 -9.73 16.98
C THR A 132 22.64 -10.50 16.74
N VAL A 133 21.71 -9.85 16.04
CA VAL A 133 20.45 -10.43 15.55
C VAL A 133 20.23 -9.97 14.11
N THR A 134 19.71 -10.86 13.28
CA THR A 134 19.25 -10.51 11.92
C THR A 134 17.73 -10.51 11.92
N VAL A 135 17.13 -9.46 11.37
CA VAL A 135 15.69 -9.34 11.18
C VAL A 135 15.40 -9.34 9.67
N GLU A 136 14.42 -10.13 9.25
CA GLU A 136 14.12 -10.42 7.84
C GLU A 136 12.95 -9.58 7.30
N ASP A 137 12.18 -8.95 8.18
CA ASP A 137 11.00 -8.14 7.87
C ASP A 137 10.66 -7.19 9.03
N LEU A 138 9.67 -6.31 8.83
CA LEU A 138 9.18 -5.39 9.85
C LEU A 138 8.66 -6.11 11.10
N SER A 139 8.01 -7.27 10.97
CA SER A 139 7.51 -8.05 12.12
C SER A 139 8.67 -8.51 13.02
N GLY A 140 9.77 -8.98 12.43
CA GLY A 140 10.97 -9.37 13.14
C GLY A 140 11.65 -8.18 13.82
N LEU A 141 11.61 -7.00 13.21
CA LEU A 141 12.08 -5.77 13.83
C LEU A 141 11.22 -5.36 15.03
N ILE A 142 9.89 -5.41 14.89
CA ILE A 142 8.93 -5.15 15.98
C ILE A 142 9.17 -6.12 17.15
N ASP A 143 9.35 -7.42 16.88
CA ASP A 143 9.65 -8.42 17.91
C ASP A 143 10.92 -8.08 18.70
N VAL A 144 11.97 -7.66 18.00
CA VAL A 144 13.24 -7.24 18.61
C VAL A 144 13.06 -5.96 19.44
N MET A 145 12.27 -5.01 18.96
CA MET A 145 11.96 -3.75 19.66
C MET A 145 11.16 -4.01 20.93
N LEU A 146 10.09 -4.81 20.88
CA LEU A 146 9.25 -5.15 22.02
C LEU A 146 9.97 -6.02 23.06
N ALA A 147 10.93 -6.84 22.62
CA ALA A 147 11.79 -7.61 23.52
C ALA A 147 12.88 -6.75 24.19
N SER A 148 13.12 -5.53 23.71
CA SER A 148 14.13 -4.64 24.27
C SER A 148 13.73 -4.11 25.65
N THR A 149 14.73 -3.93 26.51
CA THR A 149 14.60 -3.47 27.90
C THR A 149 15.73 -2.49 28.23
N GLU A 150 15.64 -1.82 29.37
CA GLU A 150 16.74 -0.96 29.86
C GLU A 150 18.08 -1.71 30.03
N GLU A 151 18.06 -3.05 30.21
CA GLU A 151 19.26 -3.87 30.39
C GLU A 151 19.76 -4.51 29.09
N LEU A 152 18.86 -4.73 28.12
CA LEU A 152 19.15 -5.37 26.83
C LEU A 152 18.40 -4.63 25.72
N TYR A 153 19.10 -3.85 24.92
CA TYR A 153 18.53 -3.02 23.86
C TYR A 153 19.46 -2.99 22.65
N ILE A 154 18.90 -2.67 21.48
CA ILE A 154 19.68 -2.48 20.25
C ILE A 154 20.54 -1.21 20.37
N SER A 155 21.85 -1.35 20.13
CA SER A 155 22.83 -0.27 20.25
C SER A 155 23.65 -0.06 18.98
N GLY A 156 23.46 -0.88 17.95
CA GLY A 156 24.23 -0.77 16.72
C GLY A 156 23.59 -1.51 15.55
N ILE A 157 24.05 -1.18 14.35
CA ILE A 157 23.58 -1.69 13.07
C ILE A 157 24.78 -1.94 12.15
N ALA A 158 24.66 -2.90 11.24
CA ALA A 158 25.67 -3.13 10.21
C ALA A 158 25.50 -2.14 9.05
N PHE A 159 26.57 -1.42 8.71
CA PHE A 159 26.63 -0.59 7.50
C PHE A 159 27.31 -1.37 6.35
N PRO A 160 27.02 -1.04 5.08
CA PRO A 160 25.89 -0.23 4.65
C PRO A 160 24.56 -1.00 4.78
N PHE A 161 23.46 -0.26 4.97
CA PHE A 161 22.11 -0.80 4.81
C PHE A 161 21.31 0.11 3.88
N ASN A 162 20.15 -0.37 3.44
CA ASN A 162 19.28 0.40 2.54
C ASN A 162 18.00 0.80 3.29
N VAL A 163 17.45 1.94 2.89
CA VAL A 163 16.13 2.42 3.31
C VAL A 163 15.33 2.82 2.08
N GLU A 164 14.01 2.84 2.18
CA GLU A 164 13.10 3.39 1.19
C GLU A 164 12.60 4.74 1.69
N THR A 165 12.75 5.79 0.88
CA THR A 165 12.37 7.17 1.23
C THR A 165 11.49 7.77 0.14
N PHE A 166 10.51 8.58 0.53
CA PHE A 166 9.75 9.36 -0.44
C PHE A 166 10.60 10.52 -1.01
N ASN A 167 10.52 10.74 -2.32
CA ASN A 167 11.21 11.81 -3.04
C ASN A 167 10.19 12.77 -3.68
N ASP A 168 10.00 13.92 -3.03
CA ASP A 168 9.05 14.98 -3.41
C ASP A 168 9.26 15.53 -4.83
N ASP A 169 10.48 15.49 -5.39
CA ASP A 169 10.73 15.98 -6.74
C ASP A 169 10.17 15.04 -7.83
N THR A 170 9.96 13.78 -7.48
CA THR A 170 9.59 12.70 -8.42
C THR A 170 8.29 12.00 -8.08
N ASN A 171 7.71 12.26 -6.90
CA ASN A 171 6.57 11.53 -6.34
C ASN A 171 6.79 10.01 -6.39
N ALA A 172 7.99 9.59 -6.00
CA ALA A 172 8.40 8.20 -6.00
C ALA A 172 9.11 7.84 -4.70
N ILE A 173 8.96 6.58 -4.30
CA ILE A 173 9.72 5.97 -3.23
C ILE A 173 11.01 5.41 -3.83
N GLU A 174 12.14 5.85 -3.30
CA GLU A 174 13.47 5.50 -3.78
C GLU A 174 14.27 4.76 -2.72
N VAL A 175 15.03 3.75 -3.15
CA VAL A 175 15.97 3.05 -2.29
C VAL A 175 17.24 3.88 -2.13
N VAL A 176 17.54 4.28 -0.89
CA VAL A 176 18.74 5.02 -0.51
C VAL A 176 19.65 4.13 0.32
N THR A 177 20.94 4.07 -0.06
CA THR A 177 21.96 3.37 0.72
C THR A 177 22.55 4.28 1.79
N ILE A 178 22.50 3.84 3.05
CA ILE A 178 23.14 4.48 4.19
C ILE A 178 24.48 3.78 4.44
N ASN A 179 25.58 4.48 4.18
CA ASN A 179 26.92 3.89 4.20
C ASN A 179 27.62 3.98 5.57
N ASN A 180 27.15 4.85 6.46
CA ASN A 180 27.79 5.13 7.74
C ASN A 180 26.84 5.93 8.65
N GLU A 181 27.26 6.12 9.91
CA GLU A 181 26.50 6.87 10.91
C GLU A 181 26.23 8.34 10.52
N ASP A 182 27.17 9.02 9.85
CA ASP A 182 26.97 10.43 9.45
C ASP A 182 25.84 10.55 8.42
N GLU A 183 25.70 9.58 7.51
CA GLU A 183 24.58 9.51 6.55
C GLU A 183 23.26 9.16 7.24
N PHE A 184 23.29 8.29 8.25
CA PHE A 184 22.08 7.98 9.00
C PHE A 184 21.59 9.17 9.81
N ILE A 185 22.49 9.91 10.48
CA ILE A 185 22.17 11.17 11.16
C ILE A 185 21.53 12.15 10.18
N ALA A 186 22.09 12.32 8.99
CA ALA A 186 21.54 13.22 7.99
C ALA A 186 20.12 12.84 7.54
N LEU A 187 19.81 11.54 7.44
CA LEU A 187 18.46 11.06 7.15
C LEU A 187 17.49 11.40 8.30
N LEU A 188 17.87 11.13 9.55
CA LEU A 188 17.02 11.43 10.71
C LEU A 188 16.76 12.93 10.86
N ASP A 189 17.77 13.76 10.59
CA ASP A 189 17.65 15.22 10.55
C ASP A 189 16.67 15.67 9.46
N SER A 190 16.75 15.09 8.24
CA SER A 190 15.80 15.42 7.17
C SER A 190 14.37 14.98 7.48
N CYS A 191 14.20 13.89 8.23
CA CYS A 191 12.91 13.41 8.69
C CYS A 191 12.37 14.15 9.93
N GLY A 192 13.02 15.24 10.35
CA GLY A 192 12.57 16.05 11.47
C GLY A 192 12.50 15.29 12.80
N PHE A 193 13.40 14.34 13.06
CA PHE A 193 13.40 13.58 14.34
C PHE A 193 13.66 14.44 15.56
N ASP A 194 14.24 15.64 15.37
CA ASP A 194 14.46 16.63 16.40
C ASP A 194 13.28 17.60 16.59
N ASP A 195 12.30 17.60 15.67
CA ASP A 195 11.16 18.51 15.66
C ASP A 195 9.87 17.75 15.93
N ILE A 196 9.10 18.20 16.93
CA ILE A 196 7.73 17.70 17.15
C ILE A 196 6.82 18.56 16.28
N GLU A 197 6.74 18.23 15.00
CA GLU A 197 5.76 18.87 14.12
C GLU A 197 4.39 18.25 14.39
N THR A 198 3.56 18.99 15.14
CA THR A 198 2.16 18.63 15.32
C THR A 198 1.37 19.18 14.13
N CYS A 199 0.98 18.29 13.22
CA CYS A 199 0.03 18.59 12.17
C CYS A 199 -1.33 18.94 12.81
N GLU A 200 -1.65 20.24 12.92
CA GLU A 200 -2.94 20.71 13.43
C GLU A 200 -3.90 20.97 12.26
N CYS A 201 -4.57 19.93 11.78
CA CYS A 201 -5.56 20.04 10.71
C CYS A 201 -7.00 20.13 11.21
N PHE A 202 -7.85 20.78 10.43
CA PHE A 202 -9.28 20.84 10.69
C PHE A 202 -9.95 19.51 10.28
N GLU A 203 -10.98 19.11 11.01
CA GLU A 203 -11.82 17.94 10.71
C GLU A 203 -12.86 18.26 9.60
N VAL A 204 -12.42 18.96 8.56
CA VAL A 204 -13.23 19.17 7.35
C VAL A 204 -12.90 18.04 6.39
N TYR A 205 -13.93 17.35 5.91
CA TYR A 205 -13.77 16.30 4.91
C TYR A 205 -13.88 16.91 3.51
N ASP A 206 -12.76 17.04 2.82
CA ASP A 206 -12.61 17.56 1.46
C ASP A 206 -11.42 16.85 0.79
N PRO A 207 -11.58 15.56 0.43
CA PRO A 207 -10.47 14.63 0.25
C PRO A 207 -9.57 15.02 -0.92
N VAL A 208 -8.27 14.81 -0.72
CA VAL A 208 -7.25 14.91 -1.76
C VAL A 208 -6.44 13.62 -1.82
N CYS A 209 -5.69 13.44 -2.89
CA CYS A 209 -4.99 12.20 -3.14
C CYS A 209 -3.77 12.45 -4.02
N VAL A 210 -2.78 11.59 -3.86
CA VAL A 210 -1.49 11.68 -4.54
C VAL A 210 -1.15 10.33 -5.14
N GLU A 211 -0.64 10.35 -6.38
CA GLU A 211 -0.13 9.17 -7.06
C GLU A 211 1.36 9.01 -6.75
N ILE A 212 1.72 7.93 -6.07
CA ILE A 212 3.10 7.64 -5.65
C ILE A 212 3.60 6.42 -6.42
N THR A 213 4.82 6.48 -6.92
CA THR A 213 5.46 5.34 -7.57
C THR A 213 6.33 4.57 -6.57
N ASP A 214 6.09 3.27 -6.41
CA ASP A 214 6.88 2.39 -5.56
C ASP A 214 8.28 2.10 -6.16
N PRO A 215 9.19 1.46 -5.39
CA PRO A 215 10.52 1.10 -5.89
C PRO A 215 10.52 0.13 -7.09
N ASN A 216 9.43 -0.60 -7.32
CA ASN A 216 9.26 -1.51 -8.46
C ASN A 216 8.76 -0.80 -9.72
N GLY A 217 8.41 0.48 -9.63
CA GLY A 217 7.89 1.30 -10.71
C GLY A 217 6.37 1.20 -10.89
N GLU A 218 5.65 0.70 -9.88
CA GLU A 218 4.20 0.63 -9.85
C GLU A 218 3.61 1.82 -9.10
N THR A 219 2.55 2.41 -9.63
CA THR A 219 1.90 3.57 -9.02
C THR A 219 0.74 3.13 -8.13
N PHE A 220 0.65 3.70 -6.94
CA PHE A 220 -0.46 3.55 -6.01
C PHE A 220 -0.95 4.93 -5.55
N THR A 221 -2.20 4.98 -5.06
CA THR A 221 -2.84 6.23 -4.64
C THR A 221 -2.96 6.30 -3.12
N VAL A 222 -2.47 7.38 -2.54
CA VAL A 222 -2.68 7.70 -1.13
C VAL A 222 -3.73 8.78 -1.02
N THR A 223 -4.74 8.54 -0.18
CA THR A 223 -5.86 9.46 0.00
C THR A 223 -5.87 10.04 1.41
N TYR A 224 -6.07 11.36 1.46
CA TYR A 224 -6.12 12.18 2.65
C TYR A 224 -7.53 12.73 2.87
N PRO A 225 -7.98 12.92 4.12
CA PRO A 225 -9.28 13.53 4.42
C PRO A 225 -9.43 14.94 3.89
N ASN A 226 -8.32 15.69 3.81
CA ASN A 226 -8.25 17.00 3.18
C ASN A 226 -6.82 17.40 2.83
N ALA A 227 -6.69 18.50 2.08
CA ALA A 227 -5.41 19.08 1.66
C ALA A 227 -4.43 19.33 2.81
N CYS A 228 -4.91 19.76 3.99
CA CYS A 228 -4.03 20.02 5.14
C CYS A 228 -3.29 18.76 5.58
N TYR A 229 -3.97 17.61 5.62
CA TYR A 229 -3.31 16.35 5.99
C TYR A 229 -2.28 15.91 4.95
N ALA A 230 -2.53 16.15 3.65
CA ALA A 230 -1.53 15.89 2.62
C ALA A 230 -0.32 16.84 2.73
N GLU A 231 -0.56 18.12 3.03
CA GLU A 231 0.51 19.11 3.26
C GLU A 231 1.41 18.74 4.44
N CYS A 232 0.85 18.11 5.47
CA CYS A 232 1.63 17.61 6.61
C CYS A 232 2.60 16.47 6.23
N ASP A 233 2.29 15.71 5.19
CA ASP A 233 3.15 14.66 4.66
C ASP A 233 4.09 15.18 3.55
N GLY A 234 4.14 16.51 3.36
CA GLY A 234 5.05 17.16 2.41
C GLY A 234 4.47 17.40 1.02
N PHE A 235 3.20 17.03 0.78
CA PHE A 235 2.56 17.22 -0.51
C PHE A 235 2.05 18.64 -0.72
N THR A 236 1.92 19.05 -1.97
CA THR A 236 1.39 20.35 -2.36
C THR A 236 0.21 20.21 -3.32
N GLU A 237 -0.50 21.30 -3.60
CA GLU A 237 -1.57 21.30 -4.61
C GLU A 237 -1.10 20.83 -6.00
N GLU A 238 0.20 20.92 -6.30
CA GLU A 238 0.75 20.43 -7.58
C GLU A 238 0.84 18.90 -7.64
N ASP A 239 0.83 18.23 -6.49
CA ASP A 239 0.91 16.77 -6.35
C ASP A 239 -0.46 16.09 -6.37
N PHE A 240 -1.53 16.87 -6.22
CA PHE A 240 -2.89 16.34 -6.16
C PHE A 240 -3.34 15.86 -7.55
N ALA A 241 -3.84 14.61 -7.60
CA ALA A 241 -4.43 14.09 -8.81
C ALA A 241 -5.70 14.87 -9.19
N GLU A 242 -5.96 15.05 -10.49
CA GLU A 242 -7.10 15.83 -10.98
C GLU A 242 -8.46 15.28 -10.48
N ASN A 243 -8.54 13.95 -10.36
CA ASN A 243 -9.67 13.27 -9.77
C ASN A 243 -9.13 12.36 -8.68
N CYS A 244 -9.39 12.72 -7.45
CA CYS A 244 -9.43 11.72 -6.40
C CYS A 244 -10.63 10.87 -6.66
N GLU A 245 -10.42 9.56 -6.79
CA GLU A 245 -11.55 8.65 -6.81
C GLU A 245 -12.35 8.93 -5.52
N GLU A 246 -13.58 9.42 -5.68
CA GLU A 246 -14.41 10.06 -4.63
C GLU A 246 -14.85 9.11 -3.51
N ASP A 247 -14.19 7.96 -3.37
CA ASP A 247 -14.68 6.81 -2.60
C ASP A 247 -13.99 6.71 -1.22
N TYR A 248 -13.55 7.84 -0.67
CA TYR A 248 -12.92 7.87 0.65
C TYR A 248 -13.94 7.79 1.83
N TYR A 249 -15.25 7.80 1.55
CA TYR A 249 -16.25 7.62 2.59
C TYR A 249 -16.51 6.13 2.84
N CYS A 250 -15.64 5.52 3.64
CA CYS A 250 -15.98 4.27 4.33
C CYS A 250 -16.76 4.68 5.59
N PRO A 251 -18.11 4.66 5.61
CA PRO A 251 -18.83 4.92 6.85
C PRO A 251 -18.34 3.96 7.93
N GLU A 252 -18.34 4.42 9.18
CA GLU A 252 -17.94 3.62 10.35
C GLU A 252 -18.75 2.31 10.52
N SER A 253 -19.77 2.09 9.70
CA SER A 253 -20.52 0.83 9.65
C SER A 253 -19.72 -0.27 8.94
N GLN A 254 -19.10 -1.15 9.73
CA GLN A 254 -18.66 -2.45 9.25
C GLN A 254 -19.88 -3.37 9.06
N CYS A 255 -20.37 -3.47 7.83
CA CYS A 255 -21.45 -4.38 7.42
C CYS A 255 -21.02 -5.87 7.37
N PHE A 256 -19.71 -6.15 7.43
CA PHE A 256 -19.14 -7.48 7.55
C PHE A 256 -17.83 -7.48 8.37
N THR A 257 -17.46 -8.65 8.87
CA THR A 257 -16.19 -8.92 9.55
C THR A 257 -15.44 -10.02 8.80
N ILE A 258 -14.15 -9.83 8.57
CA ILE A 258 -13.30 -10.88 7.99
C ILE A 258 -13.10 -12.01 9.00
N ASN A 259 -13.26 -13.25 8.53
CA ASN A 259 -12.93 -14.42 9.34
C ASN A 259 -11.48 -14.83 9.09
N PHE A 260 -10.68 -14.85 10.16
CA PHE A 260 -9.30 -15.31 10.15
C PHE A 260 -9.20 -16.83 10.40
N PRO A 261 -8.15 -17.51 9.90
CA PRO A 261 -7.00 -16.95 9.18
C PRO A 261 -7.32 -16.56 7.73
N LEU A 262 -6.64 -15.52 7.26
CA LEU A 262 -6.66 -15.02 5.88
C LEU A 262 -5.24 -15.07 5.31
N SER A 263 -5.08 -15.10 3.99
CA SER A 263 -3.76 -14.90 3.39
C SER A 263 -3.79 -13.80 2.34
N VAL A 264 -2.71 -13.06 2.27
CA VAL A 264 -2.45 -12.02 1.28
C VAL A 264 -1.17 -12.35 0.52
N ILE A 265 -1.05 -11.84 -0.70
CA ILE A 265 0.18 -11.88 -1.50
C ILE A 265 0.77 -10.48 -1.46
N ILE A 266 2.02 -10.34 -1.03
CA ILE A 266 2.78 -9.08 -1.02
C ILE A 266 4.13 -9.40 -1.66
N ASN A 267 4.58 -8.62 -2.64
CA ASN A 267 5.84 -8.85 -3.35
C ASN A 267 6.00 -10.31 -3.84
N ASP A 268 4.94 -10.90 -4.42
CA ASP A 268 4.84 -12.31 -4.86
C ASP A 268 4.96 -13.38 -3.73
N GLU A 269 5.02 -12.98 -2.46
CA GLU A 269 5.06 -13.88 -1.30
C GLU A 269 3.68 -14.01 -0.63
N THR A 270 3.29 -15.24 -0.29
CA THR A 270 2.03 -15.50 0.43
C THR A 270 2.24 -15.42 1.94
N ILE A 271 1.58 -14.46 2.58
CA ILE A 271 1.60 -14.24 4.04
C ILE A 271 0.24 -14.63 4.62
N THR A 272 0.22 -15.46 5.66
CA THR A 272 -1.00 -15.85 6.38
C THR A 272 -1.10 -15.07 7.68
N VAL A 273 -2.22 -14.36 7.88
CA VAL A 273 -2.51 -13.56 9.07
C VAL A 273 -3.68 -14.16 9.85
N ASN A 274 -3.67 -13.98 11.17
CA ASN A 274 -4.59 -14.62 12.11
C ASN A 274 -5.52 -13.64 12.85
N SER A 275 -5.33 -12.33 12.66
CA SER A 275 -6.22 -11.30 13.20
C SER A 275 -6.23 -10.04 12.33
N ASP A 276 -7.17 -9.13 12.60
CA ASP A 276 -7.29 -7.85 11.91
C ASP A 276 -6.07 -6.97 12.18
N GLU A 277 -5.55 -7.04 13.40
CA GLU A 277 -4.36 -6.31 13.80
C GLU A 277 -3.11 -6.82 13.09
N GLU A 278 -2.95 -8.15 12.94
CA GLU A 278 -1.84 -8.75 12.19
C GLU A 278 -1.91 -8.35 10.70
N LEU A 279 -3.11 -8.31 10.13
CA LEU A 279 -3.32 -7.81 8.77
C LEU A 279 -2.96 -6.33 8.64
N GLY A 280 -3.36 -5.49 9.59
CA GLY A 280 -3.00 -4.07 9.61
C GLY A 280 -1.49 -3.84 9.66
N THR A 281 -0.77 -4.57 10.51
CA THR A 281 0.70 -4.47 10.59
C THR A 281 1.38 -4.96 9.31
N VAL A 282 0.94 -6.09 8.74
CA VAL A 282 1.53 -6.63 7.50
C VAL A 282 1.34 -5.67 6.32
N LEU A 283 0.20 -4.99 6.25
CA LEU A 283 -0.09 -4.06 5.16
C LEU A 283 0.53 -2.67 5.36
N TYR A 284 0.97 -2.32 6.57
CA TYR A 284 1.64 -1.05 6.86
C TYR A 284 2.98 -0.90 6.10
N ASP A 285 3.62 -2.04 5.83
CA ASP A 285 4.88 -2.16 5.10
C ASP A 285 4.68 -2.45 3.60
N ALA A 286 3.43 -2.49 3.13
CA ALA A 286 3.09 -2.90 1.78
C ALA A 286 2.66 -1.70 0.92
N TYR A 287 3.13 -1.66 -0.33
CA TYR A 287 2.61 -0.75 -1.36
C TYR A 287 1.44 -1.34 -2.11
N ASP A 288 1.40 -2.68 -2.18
CA ASP A 288 0.33 -3.44 -2.81
C ASP A 288 0.17 -4.81 -2.16
N PHE A 289 -1.03 -5.36 -2.29
CA PHE A 289 -1.29 -6.73 -1.88
C PHE A 289 -2.36 -7.38 -2.74
N GLU A 290 -2.50 -8.70 -2.70
CA GLU A 290 -3.66 -9.39 -3.27
C GLU A 290 -4.25 -10.35 -2.24
N PHE A 291 -5.57 -10.49 -2.18
CA PHE A 291 -6.17 -11.55 -1.37
C PHE A 291 -5.94 -12.93 -1.99
N VAL A 292 -5.57 -13.89 -1.15
CA VAL A 292 -5.62 -15.31 -1.51
C VAL A 292 -7.05 -15.80 -1.33
N TYR A 293 -7.71 -16.07 -2.45
CA TYR A 293 -9.05 -16.64 -2.46
C TYR A 293 -9.04 -18.19 -2.40
N PRO A 294 -10.07 -18.82 -1.83
CA PRO A 294 -11.22 -18.21 -1.17
C PRO A 294 -10.95 -17.89 0.31
N PHE A 295 -11.65 -16.87 0.82
CA PHE A 295 -11.76 -16.59 2.27
C PHE A 295 -13.23 -16.40 2.67
N THR A 296 -13.50 -16.16 3.96
CA THR A 296 -14.88 -15.98 4.43
C THR A 296 -15.04 -14.71 5.24
N VAL A 297 -16.24 -14.15 5.18
CA VAL A 297 -16.67 -13.01 5.99
C VAL A 297 -17.92 -13.40 6.77
N THR A 298 -18.18 -12.70 7.87
CA THR A 298 -19.41 -12.78 8.65
C THR A 298 -20.17 -11.46 8.49
N LEU A 299 -21.39 -11.50 7.98
CA LEU A 299 -22.24 -10.32 7.81
C LEU A 299 -22.87 -9.89 9.15
N GLU A 300 -23.46 -8.69 9.22
CA GLU A 300 -24.20 -8.21 10.41
C GLU A 300 -25.31 -9.15 10.87
N ASN A 301 -25.93 -9.88 9.95
CA ASN A 301 -26.99 -10.84 10.24
C ASN A 301 -26.47 -12.21 10.72
N GLU A 302 -25.17 -12.32 11.02
CA GLU A 302 -24.43 -13.53 11.43
C GLU A 302 -24.26 -14.59 10.33
N ASP A 303 -24.68 -14.32 9.08
CA ASP A 303 -24.45 -15.23 7.97
C ASP A 303 -22.98 -15.23 7.55
N VAL A 304 -22.44 -16.42 7.32
CA VAL A 304 -21.07 -16.60 6.80
C VAL A 304 -21.11 -16.71 5.29
N VAL A 305 -20.45 -15.78 4.61
CA VAL A 305 -20.32 -15.73 3.15
C VAL A 305 -18.90 -16.12 2.75
N THR A 306 -18.77 -16.88 1.65
CA THR A 306 -17.47 -17.23 1.07
C THR A 306 -17.18 -16.32 -0.11
N ILE A 307 -16.02 -15.67 -0.07
CA ILE A 307 -15.47 -14.82 -1.11
C ILE A 307 -14.53 -15.67 -1.95
N ASN A 308 -14.91 -15.99 -3.19
CA ASN A 308 -14.17 -16.91 -4.05
C ASN A 308 -13.21 -16.21 -5.03
N ASN A 309 -13.38 -14.91 -5.23
CA ASN A 309 -12.62 -14.12 -6.19
C ASN A 309 -12.85 -12.61 -5.95
N SER A 310 -12.17 -11.76 -6.72
CA SER A 310 -12.30 -10.29 -6.65
C SER A 310 -13.72 -9.79 -6.84
N ASP A 311 -14.52 -10.42 -7.72
CA ASP A 311 -15.87 -9.97 -8.04
C ASP A 311 -16.82 -10.22 -6.85
N ASP A 312 -16.55 -11.26 -6.06
CA ASP A 312 -17.33 -11.58 -4.85
C ASP A 312 -17.10 -10.54 -3.74
N ILE A 313 -15.87 -10.03 -3.58
CA ILE A 313 -15.57 -8.98 -2.60
C ILE A 313 -16.07 -7.61 -3.07
N GLU A 314 -15.97 -7.33 -4.38
CA GLU A 314 -16.55 -6.16 -5.03
C GLU A 314 -18.06 -6.09 -4.79
N THR A 315 -18.77 -7.17 -5.10
CA THR A 315 -20.22 -7.27 -4.85
C THR A 315 -20.55 -7.09 -3.37
N LEU A 316 -19.74 -7.64 -2.46
CA LEU A 316 -19.95 -7.47 -1.03
C LEU A 316 -19.79 -6.01 -0.60
N LEU A 317 -18.76 -5.32 -1.10
CA LEU A 317 -18.51 -3.91 -0.81
C LEU A 317 -19.63 -3.02 -1.36
N GLU A 318 -20.11 -3.29 -2.59
CA GLU A 318 -21.29 -2.62 -3.18
C GLU A 318 -22.57 -2.88 -2.38
N ASP A 319 -22.83 -4.10 -1.94
CA ASP A 319 -24.01 -4.41 -1.11
C ASP A 319 -23.95 -3.70 0.25
N CYS A 320 -22.73 -3.49 0.75
CA CYS A 320 -22.45 -2.90 2.05
C CYS A 320 -22.55 -1.38 2.09
N TYR A 321 -21.99 -0.73 1.07
CA TYR A 321 -21.83 0.71 1.03
C TYR A 321 -22.73 1.35 -0.05
N GLY A 322 -23.53 0.53 -0.73
CA GLY A 322 -24.31 0.89 -1.91
C GLY A 322 -23.47 0.75 -3.18
N GLU A 323 -24.13 0.63 -4.34
CA GLU A 323 -23.48 1.00 -5.58
C GLU A 323 -23.07 2.48 -5.39
N PHE A 324 -21.78 2.77 -5.28
CA PHE A 324 -21.24 4.07 -5.75
C PHE A 324 -21.28 4.09 -7.29
N ASN A 325 -22.38 3.62 -7.87
CA ASN A 325 -22.95 4.36 -8.96
C ASN A 325 -23.42 5.63 -8.27
N GLY A 326 -22.67 6.72 -8.44
CA GLY A 326 -23.30 8.03 -8.46
C GLY A 326 -24.63 7.80 -9.15
N ASN A 327 -25.72 7.94 -8.41
CA ASN A 327 -27.02 7.70 -8.98
C ASN A 327 -26.98 8.55 -10.26
N ASP A 328 -27.02 7.95 -11.46
CA ASP A 328 -26.80 8.67 -12.74
C ASP A 328 -27.77 9.87 -12.89
N ASP A 329 -28.74 9.99 -11.98
CA ASP A 329 -29.65 11.11 -11.80
C ASP A 329 -29.04 12.34 -11.08
N CYS A 330 -27.87 12.23 -10.41
CA CYS A 330 -27.25 13.27 -9.57
C CYS A 330 -25.93 13.84 -10.11
N GLU A 331 -25.35 13.28 -11.18
CA GLU A 331 -24.12 13.80 -11.82
C GLU A 331 -24.27 15.29 -12.19
N ASP A 332 -25.49 15.72 -12.55
CA ASP A 332 -25.79 17.12 -12.84
C ASP A 332 -25.53 18.06 -11.64
N CYS A 333 -25.56 17.54 -10.40
CA CYS A 333 -25.33 18.28 -9.17
C CYS A 333 -23.83 18.50 -8.85
N GLU A 334 -22.92 17.78 -9.49
CA GLU A 334 -21.47 17.90 -9.29
C GLU A 334 -20.91 19.20 -9.88
N ASN A 335 -21.59 19.74 -10.89
CA ASN A 335 -21.23 21.02 -11.51
C ASN A 335 -21.76 22.24 -10.74
N GLU A 336 -22.53 22.03 -9.67
CA GLU A 336 -23.07 23.10 -8.83
C GLU A 336 -22.04 23.55 -7.79
N ALA A 337 -22.21 24.78 -7.29
CA ALA A 337 -21.33 25.28 -6.24
C ALA A 337 -21.45 24.43 -4.98
N VAL A 338 -20.30 24.09 -4.38
CA VAL A 338 -20.23 23.47 -3.06
C VAL A 338 -20.81 24.46 -2.04
N ASP A 339 -21.97 24.10 -1.47
CA ASP A 339 -22.73 24.87 -0.48
C ASP A 339 -23.35 23.86 0.49
N PRO A 340 -22.56 23.37 1.47
CA PRO A 340 -22.90 22.17 2.23
C PRO A 340 -24.25 22.27 2.95
N VAL A 341 -25.02 21.19 2.91
CA VAL A 341 -26.28 21.07 3.65
C VAL A 341 -26.29 19.81 4.50
N CYS A 342 -26.95 19.89 5.65
CA CYS A 342 -27.02 18.78 6.59
C CYS A 342 -28.43 18.21 6.63
N VAL A 343 -28.54 16.89 6.76
CA VAL A 343 -29.81 16.17 6.82
C VAL A 343 -29.80 15.21 7.99
N GLU A 344 -30.85 15.22 8.81
CA GLU A 344 -31.04 14.25 9.88
C GLU A 344 -31.62 12.94 9.33
N VAL A 345 -30.81 11.89 9.31
CA VAL A 345 -31.20 10.54 8.88
C VAL A 345 -31.48 9.70 10.11
N THR A 346 -32.65 9.04 10.15
CA THR A 346 -32.99 8.11 11.22
C THR A 346 -32.77 6.67 10.76
N ASN A 347 -31.77 6.01 11.34
CA ASN A 347 -31.45 4.63 11.04
C ASN A 347 -32.59 3.68 11.48
N PRO A 348 -32.65 2.44 10.95
CA PRO A 348 -33.67 1.45 11.31
C PRO A 348 -33.77 1.15 12.82
N ASN A 349 -32.69 1.43 13.55
CA ASN A 349 -32.58 1.26 15.00
C ASN A 349 -33.14 2.46 15.81
N GLY A 350 -33.58 3.53 15.14
CA GLY A 350 -34.16 4.73 15.74
C GLY A 350 -33.13 5.75 16.24
N SER A 351 -31.86 5.60 15.91
CA SER A 351 -30.84 6.64 16.10
C SER A 351 -30.87 7.64 14.95
N THR A 352 -30.73 8.92 15.27
CA THR A 352 -30.62 9.98 14.26
C THR A 352 -29.14 10.35 14.09
N GLU A 353 -28.67 10.38 12.85
CA GLU A 353 -27.35 10.86 12.46
C GLU A 353 -27.49 12.08 11.54
N VAL A 354 -26.51 12.97 11.56
CA VAL A 354 -26.48 14.13 10.66
C VAL A 354 -25.54 13.77 9.51
N VAL A 355 -26.09 13.73 8.30
CA VAL A 355 -25.34 13.49 7.07
C VAL A 355 -25.11 14.81 6.37
N VAL A 356 -23.87 15.10 6.00
CA VAL A 356 -23.49 16.31 5.26
C VAL A 356 -23.45 15.99 3.77
N PHE A 357 -24.14 16.79 2.97
CA PHE A 357 -24.11 16.74 1.51
C PHE A 357 -23.31 17.92 0.95
N PRO A 358 -22.55 17.76 -0.15
CA PRO A 358 -21.77 18.84 -0.77
C PRO A 358 -22.61 20.07 -1.15
N ASN A 359 -23.86 19.84 -1.58
CA ASN A 359 -24.84 20.89 -1.83
C ASN A 359 -26.28 20.34 -1.73
N ALA A 360 -27.25 21.27 -1.72
CA ALA A 360 -28.67 20.92 -1.66
C ALA A 360 -29.16 20.08 -2.86
N CYS A 361 -28.55 20.24 -4.04
CA CYS A 361 -28.89 19.45 -5.22
C CYS A 361 -28.60 17.96 -4.97
N THR A 362 -27.41 17.65 -4.43
CA THR A 362 -27.03 16.28 -4.07
C THR A 362 -27.99 15.68 -3.03
N ALA A 363 -28.31 16.44 -1.98
CA ALA A 363 -29.27 15.99 -0.95
C ALA A 363 -30.65 15.68 -1.54
N PHE A 364 -31.18 16.57 -2.40
CA PHE A 364 -32.50 16.35 -3.00
C PHE A 364 -32.52 15.20 -3.99
N CYS A 365 -31.41 15.01 -4.71
CA CYS A 365 -31.30 13.97 -5.70
C CYS A 365 -31.33 12.57 -5.08
N VAL A 366 -30.73 12.39 -3.90
CA VAL A 366 -30.80 11.13 -3.13
C VAL A 366 -32.12 10.95 -2.35
N GLY A 367 -33.09 11.84 -2.56
CA GLY A 367 -34.48 11.66 -2.10
C GLY A 367 -34.88 12.52 -0.90
N PHE A 368 -34.02 13.43 -0.44
CA PHE A 368 -34.38 14.39 0.61
C PHE A 368 -35.14 15.59 0.03
N THR A 369 -35.73 16.37 0.91
CA THR A 369 -36.48 17.58 0.56
C THR A 369 -35.97 18.76 1.37
N GLN A 370 -36.41 19.96 1.00
CA GLN A 370 -36.06 21.18 1.73
C GLN A 370 -36.42 21.12 3.22
N ASP A 371 -37.45 20.35 3.57
CA ASP A 371 -37.92 20.19 4.96
C ASP A 371 -37.01 19.24 5.77
N ASP A 372 -36.16 18.46 5.10
CA ASP A 372 -35.22 17.53 5.72
C ASP A 372 -33.85 18.19 6.00
N ILE A 373 -33.62 19.40 5.46
CA ILE A 373 -32.38 20.16 5.69
C ILE A 373 -32.39 20.79 7.08
N VAL A 374 -31.34 20.54 7.84
CA VAL A 374 -31.06 21.10 9.17
C VAL A 374 -29.81 21.99 9.14
N GLU A 375 -29.56 22.74 10.21
CA GLU A 375 -28.31 23.47 10.37
C GLU A 375 -27.15 22.48 10.56
N CYS A 376 -26.06 22.68 9.83
CA CYS A 376 -24.80 21.98 10.05
C CYS A 376 -24.15 22.53 11.33
N ASP A 377 -24.09 21.71 12.38
CA ASP A 377 -23.47 22.06 13.67
C ASP A 377 -21.94 22.01 13.62
#